data_AF-A0A1C6IYL4-F1
#
_entry.id   AF-A0A1C6IYL4-F1
#
_cell.length_a   1.000
_cell.length_b   1.000
_cell.length_c   1.000
_cell.angle_alpha   90.00
_cell.angle_beta   90.00
_cell.angle_gamma   90.00
#
_symmetry.space_group_name_H-M   'P 1'
#
loop_
_entity.id
_entity.type
_entity.pdbx_description
1 polymer ?
#
loop_
_entity_poly.entity_id
_entity_poly.type
_entity_poly.pdbx_seq_one_letter_code
_entity_poly.pdbx_strand_id
1 'polypeptide(L)'
;MTPEAATYPKLKKIKAELDNQNNLIFQAEQQRGNLEIELSDLKGLAKLTRKAELQRKIDEKTDYINRLKIGLSNMVRNYGFENMNEFYLSYKESKIAYAEYQQEVDDWKKSNDNAVTPMNKTEMMSEKLARLQKDVGKFRQNNRRTFDKEMR
;
A
#
# COMPACT_ATOMS: atom_id res chain seq x y z
N MET A 1 -5.89 -8.38 8.28
CA MET A 1 -5.00 -7.22 8.12
C MET A 1 -4.27 -7.01 9.42
N THR A 2 -2.94 -7.09 9.43
CA THR A 2 -2.15 -6.87 10.64
C THR A 2 -2.09 -5.38 11.00
N PRO A 3 -1.81 -5.02 12.27
CA PRO A 3 -1.57 -3.63 12.65
C PRO A 3 -0.50 -2.96 11.78
N GLU A 4 0.58 -3.67 11.47
CA GLU A 4 1.70 -3.21 10.65
C GLU A 4 1.23 -2.88 9.23
N ALA A 5 0.46 -3.78 8.60
CA ALA A 5 -0.13 -3.55 7.28
C ALA A 5 -1.06 -2.33 7.27
N ALA A 6 -1.83 -2.10 8.33
CA ALA A 6 -2.77 -0.97 8.44
C ALA A 6 -2.06 0.39 8.50
N THR A 7 -0.80 0.45 8.95
CA THR A 7 -0.03 1.70 9.00
C THR A 7 0.54 2.14 7.64
N TYR A 8 0.71 1.21 6.69
CA TYR A 8 1.41 1.48 5.44
C TYR A 8 0.85 2.66 4.63
N PRO A 9 -0.49 2.83 4.44
CA PRO A 9 -1.02 3.96 3.69
C PRO A 9 -0.64 5.33 4.27
N LYS A 10 -0.56 5.44 5.60
CA LYS A 10 -0.12 6.67 6.28
C LYS A 10 1.38 6.88 6.08
N LEU A 11 2.19 5.85 6.32
CA LEU A 11 3.65 5.92 6.19
C LEU A 11 4.09 6.18 4.75
N LYS A 12 3.35 5.69 3.75
CA LYS A 12 3.57 6.00 2.32
C LYS A 12 3.40 7.48 2.00
N LYS A 13 2.42 8.16 2.60
CA LYS A 13 2.23 9.60 2.43
C LYS A 13 3.38 10.39 3.07
N ILE A 14 3.75 10.02 4.29
CA ILE A 14 4.89 10.62 5.00
C ILE A 14 6.18 10.44 4.19
N LYS A 15 6.40 9.26 3.62
CA LYS A 15 7.56 8.98 2.75
C LYS A 15 7.67 9.95 1.60
N ALA A 16 6.56 10.19 0.89
CA ALA A 16 6.54 11.09 -0.26
C ALA A 16 6.89 12.53 0.15
N GLU A 17 6.42 12.97 1.31
CA GLU A 17 6.72 14.32 1.81
C GLU A 17 8.17 14.48 2.24
N LEU A 18 8.73 13.48 2.95
CA LEU A 18 10.14 13.46 3.31
C LEU A 18 11.05 13.40 2.07
N ASP A 19 10.64 12.65 1.03
CA ASP A 19 11.36 12.59 -0.24
C ASP A 19 11.36 13.94 -0.97
N ASN A 20 10.23 14.63 -1.00
CA ASN A 20 10.14 15.97 -1.58
C ASN A 20 11.10 16.94 -0.88
N GLN A 21 11.16 16.91 0.45
CA GLN A 21 12.08 17.74 1.22
C GLN A 21 13.54 17.35 0.98
N ASN A 22 13.85 16.05 0.88
CA ASN A 22 15.18 15.57 0.53
C ASN A 22 15.62 16.01 -0.87
N ASN A 23 14.70 16.02 -1.84
CA ASN A 23 14.98 16.47 -3.19
C ASN A 23 15.35 17.97 -3.23
N LEU A 24 14.72 18.81 -2.39
CA LEU A 24 15.10 20.22 -2.25
C LEU A 24 16.54 20.38 -1.71
N ILE A 25 16.93 19.55 -0.75
CA ILE A 25 18.31 19.53 -0.22
C ILE A 25 19.28 19.14 -1.34
N PHE A 26 18.99 18.06 -2.07
CA PHE A 26 19.82 17.58 -3.16
C PHE A 26 20.02 18.64 -4.25
N GLN A 27 18.95 19.31 -4.68
CA GLN A 27 19.03 20.39 -5.66
C GLN A 27 19.85 21.58 -5.15
N ALA A 28 19.69 21.95 -3.87
CA ALA A 28 20.48 23.02 -3.27
C ALA A 28 21.98 22.66 -3.17
N GLU A 29 22.30 21.41 -2.81
CA GLU A 29 23.67 20.89 -2.77
C GLU A 29 24.30 20.89 -4.17
N GLN A 30 23.55 20.47 -5.20
CA GLN A 30 24.02 20.53 -6.58
C GLN A 30 24.31 21.98 -7.02
N GLN A 31 23.42 22.93 -6.70
CA GLN A 31 23.64 24.35 -7.00
C GLN A 31 24.88 24.90 -6.31
N ARG A 32 25.11 24.54 -5.03
CA ARG A 32 26.32 24.93 -4.30
C ARG A 32 27.57 24.33 -4.96
N GLY A 33 27.54 23.06 -5.33
CA GLY A 33 28.65 22.40 -6.02
C GLY A 33 29.00 23.07 -7.35
N ASN A 34 28.00 23.51 -8.11
CA ASN A 34 28.24 24.27 -9.35
C ASN A 34 28.95 25.61 -9.09
N LEU A 35 28.61 26.31 -7.99
CA LEU A 35 29.29 27.54 -7.60
C LEU A 35 30.74 27.28 -7.13
N GLU A 36 30.98 26.18 -6.41
CA GLU A 36 32.32 25.75 -5.99
C GLU A 36 33.22 25.46 -7.21
N ILE A 37 32.66 24.82 -8.25
CA ILE A 37 33.35 24.59 -9.51
C ILE A 37 33.65 25.93 -10.21
N GLU A 38 32.66 26.82 -10.36
CA GLU A 38 32.86 28.14 -10.99
C GLU A 38 33.96 28.94 -10.26
N LEU A 39 33.96 28.89 -8.92
CA LEU A 39 34.97 29.55 -8.09
C LEU A 39 36.37 28.99 -8.32
N SER A 40 36.51 27.67 -8.42
CA SER A 40 37.77 26.99 -8.70
C SER A 40 38.31 27.33 -10.10
N ASP A 41 37.42 27.49 -11.07
CA ASP A 41 37.76 27.78 -12.46
C ASP A 41 38.11 29.26 -12.72
N LEU A 42 37.90 30.16 -11.74
CA LEU A 42 38.26 31.57 -11.87
C LEU A 42 39.77 31.77 -12.08
N LYS A 43 40.10 32.55 -13.11
CA LYS A 43 41.48 32.90 -13.50
C LYS A 43 41.62 34.40 -13.75
N GLY A 44 42.87 34.90 -13.70
CA GLY A 44 43.21 36.28 -14.05
C GLY A 44 42.42 37.34 -13.28
N LEU A 45 42.04 38.41 -13.98
CA LEU A 45 41.29 39.54 -13.40
C LEU A 45 39.93 39.14 -12.81
N ALA A 46 39.27 38.12 -13.38
CA ALA A 46 37.98 37.64 -12.86
C ALA A 46 38.10 37.06 -11.44
N LYS A 47 39.25 36.46 -11.10
CA LYS A 47 39.51 35.97 -9.73
C LYS A 47 39.61 37.11 -8.71
N LEU A 48 40.05 38.30 -9.13
CA LEU A 48 40.14 39.45 -8.23
C LEU A 48 38.77 40.11 -8.02
N THR A 49 37.92 40.14 -9.05
CA THR A 49 36.64 40.87 -9.00
C THR A 49 35.45 40.01 -8.58
N ARG A 50 35.41 38.70 -8.92
CA ARG A 50 34.23 37.83 -8.71
C ARG A 50 34.37 36.82 -7.58
N LYS A 51 35.59 36.60 -7.05
CA LYS A 51 35.83 35.59 -6.00
C LYS A 51 34.99 35.83 -4.75
N ALA A 52 34.94 37.07 -4.25
CA ALA A 52 34.19 37.40 -3.04
C ALA A 52 32.68 37.21 -3.23
N GLU A 53 32.16 37.52 -4.42
CA GLU A 53 30.75 37.32 -4.75
C GLU A 53 30.36 35.84 -4.78
N LEU A 54 31.17 35.00 -5.45
CA LEU A 54 30.92 33.56 -5.50
C LEU A 54 31.04 32.92 -4.10
N GLN A 55 32.02 33.33 -3.29
CA GLN A 55 32.14 32.86 -1.92
C GLN A 55 30.88 33.20 -1.10
N ARG A 56 30.39 34.44 -1.20
CA ARG A 56 29.15 34.85 -0.52
C ARG A 56 27.95 33.99 -0.93
N LYS A 57 27.80 33.71 -2.23
CA LYS A 57 26.73 32.84 -2.74
C LYS A 57 26.84 31.40 -2.22
N ILE A 58 28.07 30.86 -2.11
CA ILE A 58 28.32 29.54 -1.53
C ILE A 58 27.95 29.51 -0.05
N ASP A 59 28.32 30.54 0.70
CA ASP A 59 28.02 30.65 2.13
C ASP A 59 26.50 30.75 2.35
N GLU A 60 25.82 31.64 1.60
CA GLU A 60 24.35 31.77 1.60
C GLU A 60 23.65 30.44 1.27
N LYS A 61 24.14 29.71 0.27
CA LYS A 61 23.60 28.38 -0.09
C LYS A 61 23.88 27.34 0.98
N THR A 62 25.04 27.39 1.63
CA THR A 62 25.38 26.49 2.75
C THR A 62 24.43 26.68 3.92
N ASP A 63 24.15 27.93 4.30
CA ASP A 63 23.18 28.25 5.34
C ASP A 63 21.76 27.77 4.98
N TYR A 64 21.36 27.96 3.72
CA TYR A 64 20.08 27.47 3.23
C TYR A 64 19.97 25.93 3.32
N ILE A 65 20.99 25.19 2.87
CA ILE A 65 21.06 23.72 2.98
C ILE A 65 20.95 23.28 4.44
N ASN A 66 21.66 23.95 5.36
CA ASN A 66 21.61 23.63 6.79
C ASN A 66 20.19 23.80 7.36
N ARG A 67 19.50 24.88 6.99
CA ARG A 67 18.09 25.10 7.38
C ARG A 67 17.17 24.00 6.84
N LEU A 68 17.36 23.59 5.58
CA LEU A 68 16.57 22.50 4.99
C LEU A 68 16.81 21.16 5.71
N LYS A 69 18.06 20.84 6.07
CA LYS A 69 18.42 19.61 6.81
C LYS A 69 17.83 19.58 8.23
N ILE A 70 17.85 20.72 8.92
CA ILE A 70 17.18 20.89 10.22
C ILE A 70 15.67 20.71 10.05
N GLY A 71 15.09 21.36 9.04
CA GLY A 71 13.67 21.24 8.71
C GLY A 71 13.23 19.79 8.47
N LEU A 72 13.98 19.05 7.65
CA LEU A 72 13.72 17.63 7.41
C LEU A 72 13.78 16.81 8.70
N SER A 73 14.80 17.04 9.53
CA SER A 73 14.95 16.33 10.80
C SER A 73 13.78 16.64 11.75
N ASN A 74 13.29 17.88 11.76
CA ASN A 74 12.12 18.27 12.54
C ASN A 74 10.83 17.65 11.99
N MET A 75 10.67 17.55 10.67
CA MET A 75 9.53 16.85 10.06
C MET A 75 9.46 15.39 10.51
N VAL A 76 10.59 14.67 10.47
CA VAL A 76 10.67 13.28 10.92
C VAL A 76 10.22 13.14 12.39
N ARG A 77 10.69 14.04 13.27
CA ARG A 77 10.27 14.08 14.68
C ARG A 77 8.80 14.44 14.87
N ASN A 78 8.28 15.36 14.09
CA ASN A 78 6.86 15.72 14.11
C ASN A 78 5.96 14.55 13.70
N TYR A 79 6.47 13.64 12.86
CA TYR A 79 5.79 12.39 12.52
C TYR A 79 5.92 11.30 13.59
N GLY A 80 6.64 11.55 14.68
CA GLY A 80 6.79 10.65 15.81
C GLY A 80 8.01 9.73 15.74
N PHE A 81 8.96 10.00 14.84
CA PHE A 81 10.20 9.21 14.70
C PHE A 81 11.40 9.99 15.22
N GLU A 82 12.27 9.34 15.98
CA GLU A 82 13.52 9.89 16.50
C GLU A 82 14.42 10.40 15.37
N ASN A 83 14.50 9.61 14.29
CA ASN A 83 15.36 9.89 13.14
C ASN A 83 14.86 9.18 11.87
N MET A 84 15.48 9.53 10.75
CA MET A 84 15.11 9.04 9.43
C MET A 84 15.23 7.51 9.32
N ASN A 85 16.19 6.90 10.01
CA ASN A 85 16.40 5.45 9.98
C ASN A 85 15.25 4.70 10.64
N GLU A 86 14.78 5.15 11.81
CA GLU A 86 13.62 4.57 12.49
C GLU A 86 12.36 4.65 11.62
N PHE A 87 12.14 5.79 10.97
CA PHE A 87 11.06 5.93 9.99
C PHE A 87 11.19 4.92 8.84
N TYR A 88 12.38 4.76 8.26
CA TYR A 88 12.62 3.83 7.17
C TYR A 88 12.38 2.36 7.55
N LEU A 89 12.78 1.96 8.76
CA LEU A 89 12.53 0.63 9.29
C LEU A 89 11.03 0.36 9.40
N SER A 90 10.29 1.28 10.04
CA SER A 90 8.83 1.20 10.19
C SER A 90 8.09 1.18 8.83
N TYR A 91 8.55 2.00 7.88
CA TYR A 91 8.01 2.02 6.53
C TYR A 91 8.26 0.70 5.78
N LYS A 92 9.45 0.12 5.91
CA LYS A 92 9.79 -1.15 5.26
C LYS A 92 8.94 -2.29 5.82
N GLU A 93 8.81 -2.37 7.14
CA GLU A 93 8.01 -3.39 7.83
C GLU A 93 6.54 -3.32 7.41
N SER A 94 5.93 -2.14 7.53
CA SER A 94 4.53 -1.93 7.11
C SER A 94 4.31 -2.23 5.62
N LYS A 95 5.26 -1.89 4.75
CA LYS A 95 5.19 -2.18 3.32
C LYS A 95 5.18 -3.68 3.04
N ILE A 96 6.02 -4.45 3.73
CA ILE A 96 6.08 -5.92 3.60
C ILE A 96 4.75 -6.53 4.07
N ALA A 97 4.32 -6.19 5.29
CA ALA A 97 3.07 -6.69 5.85
C ALA A 97 1.84 -6.35 4.99
N TYR A 98 1.82 -5.15 4.39
CA TYR A 98 0.76 -4.75 3.46
C TYR A 98 0.78 -5.59 2.17
N ALA A 99 1.96 -5.90 1.63
CA ALA A 99 2.09 -6.73 0.44
C ALA A 99 1.62 -8.18 0.71
N GLU A 100 1.99 -8.75 1.85
CA GLU A 100 1.53 -10.07 2.30
C GLU A 100 0.00 -10.10 2.45
N TYR A 101 -0.57 -9.10 3.12
CA TYR A 101 -2.03 -8.97 3.24
C TYR A 101 -2.72 -8.87 1.87
N GLN A 102 -2.16 -8.10 0.93
CA GLN A 102 -2.72 -7.96 -0.41
C GLN A 102 -2.71 -9.30 -1.16
N GLN A 103 -1.63 -10.08 -1.01
CA GLN A 103 -1.52 -11.41 -1.59
C GLN A 103 -2.57 -12.37 -1.02
N GLU A 104 -2.74 -12.42 0.31
CA GLU A 104 -3.77 -13.25 0.95
C GLU A 104 -5.18 -12.89 0.47
N VAL A 105 -5.47 -11.59 0.31
CA VAL A 105 -6.75 -11.11 -0.21
C VAL A 105 -6.96 -11.57 -1.66
N ASP A 106 -5.93 -11.49 -2.49
CA ASP A 106 -6.03 -11.88 -3.90
C ASP A 106 -6.16 -13.40 -4.06
N ASP A 107 -5.48 -14.18 -3.23
CA ASP A 107 -5.61 -15.65 -3.20
C ASP A 107 -7.00 -16.06 -2.71
N TRP A 108 -7.52 -15.43 -1.64
CA TRP A 108 -8.89 -15.66 -1.16
C TRP A 108 -9.95 -15.35 -2.22
N LYS A 109 -9.78 -14.25 -2.99
CA LYS A 109 -10.67 -13.90 -4.10
C LYS A 109 -10.65 -14.97 -5.18
N LYS A 110 -9.46 -15.39 -5.63
CA LYS A 110 -9.32 -16.44 -6.65
C LYS A 110 -9.95 -17.76 -6.20
N SER A 111 -9.76 -18.16 -4.95
CA SER A 111 -10.38 -19.37 -4.40
C SER A 111 -11.91 -19.28 -4.34
N ASN A 112 -12.48 -18.10 -4.06
CA ASN A 112 -13.94 -17.88 -4.11
C ASN A 112 -14.49 -17.79 -5.54
N ASP A 113 -13.81 -17.10 -6.44
CA ASP A 113 -14.23 -17.00 -7.84
C ASP A 113 -14.19 -18.37 -8.54
N ASN A 114 -13.21 -19.21 -8.18
CA ASN A 114 -13.15 -20.61 -8.63
C ASN A 114 -14.19 -21.52 -7.94
N ALA A 115 -14.83 -21.07 -6.86
CA ALA A 115 -15.89 -21.82 -6.16
C ALA A 115 -17.29 -21.60 -6.77
N VAL A 116 -17.44 -20.67 -7.72
CA VAL A 116 -18.64 -20.45 -8.54
C VAL A 116 -18.36 -21.06 -9.93
N THR A 117 -18.72 -22.27 -10.36
CA THR A 117 -19.67 -23.34 -9.98
C THR A 117 -19.26 -24.60 -10.84
N PRO A 118 -19.69 -25.86 -10.59
CA PRO A 118 -21.04 -26.16 -10.20
C PRO A 118 -21.16 -26.91 -8.87
N MET A 119 -21.98 -26.31 -8.03
CA MET A 119 -22.92 -26.93 -7.12
C MET A 119 -23.91 -27.83 -7.92
N ASN A 120 -23.41 -28.72 -8.79
CA ASN A 120 -24.17 -29.76 -9.46
C ASN A 120 -24.05 -31.03 -8.64
N LYS A 121 -24.77 -31.04 -7.51
CA LYS A 121 -25.35 -32.21 -6.83
C LYS A 121 -25.97 -31.85 -5.48
N THR A 122 -26.17 -30.58 -5.16
CA THR A 122 -27.07 -30.21 -4.09
C THR A 122 -28.47 -30.20 -4.69
N GLU A 123 -29.20 -31.31 -4.59
CA GLU A 123 -30.65 -31.30 -4.83
C GLU A 123 -31.23 -30.09 -4.11
N MET A 124 -31.79 -29.17 -4.88
CA MET A 124 -32.37 -27.96 -4.33
C MET A 124 -33.54 -28.38 -3.43
N MET A 125 -33.79 -27.70 -2.31
CA MET A 125 -34.85 -28.11 -1.36
C MET A 125 -36.22 -28.30 -2.03
N SER A 126 -36.48 -27.57 -3.12
CA SER A 126 -37.63 -27.71 -4.00
C SER A 126 -37.71 -29.08 -4.70
N GLU A 127 -36.59 -29.64 -5.16
CA GLU A 127 -36.52 -30.97 -5.77
C GLU A 127 -36.76 -32.08 -4.73
N LYS A 128 -36.20 -31.92 -3.51
CA LYS A 128 -36.51 -32.80 -2.38
C LYS A 128 -37.99 -32.76 -2.01
N LEU A 129 -38.57 -31.57 -1.94
CA LEU A 129 -40.01 -31.39 -1.66
C LEU A 129 -40.88 -32.03 -2.74
N ALA A 130 -40.54 -31.84 -4.02
CA ALA A 130 -41.28 -32.42 -5.14
C ALA A 130 -41.23 -33.96 -5.13
N ARG A 131 -40.09 -34.56 -4.79
CA ARG A 131 -39.96 -36.02 -4.64
C ARG A 131 -40.77 -36.55 -3.48
N LEU A 132 -40.70 -35.92 -2.30
CA LEU A 132 -41.49 -36.32 -1.14
C LEU A 132 -43.00 -36.21 -1.41
N GLN A 133 -43.45 -35.14 -2.08
CA GLN A 133 -44.85 -35.01 -2.49
C GLN A 133 -45.28 -36.10 -3.46
N LYS A 134 -44.42 -36.48 -4.41
CA LYS A 134 -44.68 -37.56 -5.37
C LYS A 134 -44.74 -38.93 -4.69
N ASP A 135 -43.89 -39.19 -3.71
CA ASP A 135 -43.88 -40.46 -2.96
C ASP A 135 -45.07 -40.57 -2.01
N VAL A 136 -45.46 -39.48 -1.34
CA VAL A 136 -46.72 -39.42 -0.57
C VAL A 136 -47.94 -39.67 -1.47
N GLY A 137 -47.94 -39.12 -2.70
CA GLY A 137 -48.98 -39.36 -3.69
C GLY A 137 -49.09 -40.84 -4.09
N LYS A 138 -47.95 -41.51 -4.33
CA LYS A 138 -47.90 -42.95 -4.65
C LYS A 138 -48.37 -43.83 -3.49
N PHE A 139 -47.96 -43.53 -2.26
CA PHE A 139 -48.42 -44.27 -1.08
C PHE A 139 -49.94 -44.19 -0.91
N ARG A 140 -50.53 -42.99 -1.07
CA ARG A 140 -51.98 -42.79 -0.99
C ARG A 140 -52.74 -43.52 -2.12
N GLN A 141 -52.17 -43.56 -3.32
CA GLN A 141 -52.79 -44.24 -4.46
C GLN A 141 -52.71 -45.77 -4.33
N ASN A 142 -51.61 -46.29 -3.78
CA ASN A 142 -51.46 -47.72 -3.53
C ASN A 142 -52.41 -48.21 -2.43
N ASN A 143 -52.57 -47.46 -1.33
CA ASN A 143 -53.51 -47.81 -0.27
C ASN A 143 -54.99 -47.78 -0.71
N ARG A 144 -55.37 -46.90 -1.64
CA ARG A 144 -56.72 -46.93 -2.25
C ARG A 144 -56.94 -48.19 -3.08
N ARG A 145 -55.93 -48.57 -3.89
CA ARG A 145 -56.02 -49.75 -4.77
C ARG A 145 -56.03 -51.08 -4.01
N THR A 146 -55.43 -51.14 -2.82
CA THR A 146 -55.49 -52.33 -1.96
C THR A 146 -56.84 -52.43 -1.26
N PHE A 147 -57.41 -51.31 -0.78
CA PHE A 147 -58.76 -51.29 -0.19
C PHE A 147 -59.86 -51.71 -1.19
N ASP A 148 -59.78 -51.24 -2.45
CA ASP A 148 -60.75 -51.59 -3.49
C ASP A 148 -60.64 -53.06 -3.96
N LYS A 149 -59.50 -53.73 -3.70
CA LYS A 149 -59.29 -55.15 -4.00
C LYS A 149 -59.74 -56.09 -2.88
N GLU A 150 -59.73 -55.64 -1.63
CA GLU A 150 -60.16 -56.43 -0.47
C GLU A 150 -61.68 -56.39 -0.24
N MET A 151 -62.40 -55.47 -0.91
CA MET A 151 -63.85 -55.28 -0.82
C MET A 151 -64.63 -55.92 -1.99
N ARG A 152 -64.04 -56.89 -2.72
CA ARG A 152 -64.65 -57.55 -3.88
C ARG A 152 -64.69 -59.07 -3.74
#